data_AF-A0A521FFM9-F1
#
_entry.id   AF-A0A521FFM9-F1
#
_cell.length_a   1.000
_cell.length_b   1.000
_cell.length_c   1.000
_cell.angle_alpha   90.00
_cell.angle_beta   90.00
_cell.angle_gamma   90.00
#
_symmetry.space_group_name_H-M   'P 1'
#
loop_
_entity.id
_entity.type
_entity.pdbx_description
1 polymer ?
#
loop_
_entity_poly.entity_id
_entity_poly.type
_entity_poly.pdbx_seq_one_letter_code
_entity_poly.pdbx_strand_id
1 'polypeptide(L)'
;MYDGQIVYRGSEVFTGATQEAVEIVEQTGRSAAAREIHEALRRISRRPEPDVTGAIQHACAAMEATARDLAGDSKATFGQLVKRLDLPKPLDTAAEKLWGYASNNARHGLEGQQVDTPEAELVVSVAVTVPSLIRIAFKIIVCFQRHDVPLIFILYR
;
A
#
# COMPACT_ATOMS: atom_id res chain seq x y z
N MET A 1 7.74 -24.62 -7.38
CA MET A 1 7.31 -25.90 -7.98
C MET A 1 5.93 -26.25 -7.41
N TYR A 2 4.99 -26.67 -8.24
CA TYR A 2 3.70 -27.22 -7.85
C TYR A 2 3.50 -28.49 -8.70
N ASP A 3 3.22 -29.62 -8.05
CA ASP A 3 3.10 -30.93 -8.71
C ASP A 3 4.25 -31.25 -9.70
N GLY A 4 5.50 -31.00 -9.26
CA GLY A 4 6.70 -31.22 -10.09
C GLY A 4 6.94 -30.20 -11.21
N GLN A 5 6.00 -29.27 -11.47
CA GLN A 5 6.13 -28.26 -12.52
C GLN A 5 6.63 -26.92 -11.96
N ILE A 6 7.43 -26.21 -12.76
CA ILE A 6 7.83 -24.83 -12.47
C ILE A 6 6.62 -23.93 -12.78
N VAL A 7 6.14 -23.21 -11.77
CA VAL A 7 5.01 -22.28 -11.91
C VAL A 7 5.50 -20.87 -11.61
N TYR A 8 5.18 -19.93 -12.50
CA TYR A 8 5.48 -18.51 -12.34
C TYR A 8 4.93 -17.99 -11.00
N ARG A 9 5.71 -17.17 -10.29
CA ARG A 9 5.41 -16.66 -8.93
C ARG A 9 5.37 -15.14 -8.83
N GLY A 10 5.29 -14.47 -9.97
CA GLY A 10 5.45 -13.04 -10.06
C GLY A 10 6.84 -12.66 -10.52
N SER A 11 6.94 -11.41 -10.93
CA SER A 11 8.19 -10.86 -11.45
C SER A 11 9.19 -10.62 -10.32
N GLU A 12 10.46 -10.50 -10.69
CA GLU A 12 11.52 -10.06 -9.75
C GLU A 12 11.19 -8.67 -9.17
N VAL A 13 10.68 -7.77 -10.01
CA VAL A 13 10.26 -6.42 -9.61
C VAL A 13 9.14 -6.46 -8.57
N PHE A 14 8.12 -7.31 -8.78
CA PHE A 14 7.04 -7.53 -7.83
C PHE A 14 7.59 -8.01 -6.48
N THR A 15 8.48 -9.00 -6.52
CA THR A 15 9.06 -9.61 -5.31
C THR A 15 9.87 -8.59 -4.51
N GLY A 16 10.77 -7.85 -5.17
CA GLY A 16 11.59 -6.84 -4.52
C GLY A 16 10.77 -5.71 -3.90
N ALA A 17 9.84 -5.13 -4.67
CA ALA A 17 9.00 -4.02 -4.21
C ALA A 17 8.12 -4.39 -3.00
N THR A 18 7.58 -5.61 -2.99
CA THR A 18 6.67 -6.07 -1.93
C THR A 18 7.41 -6.48 -0.65
N GLN A 19 8.60 -7.08 -0.76
CA GLN A 19 9.43 -7.42 0.40
C GLN A 19 9.92 -6.17 1.13
N GLU A 20 10.44 -5.18 0.40
CA GLU A 20 10.89 -3.92 0.99
C GLU A 20 9.73 -3.17 1.67
N ALA A 21 8.54 -3.17 1.05
CA ALA A 21 7.36 -2.53 1.62
C ALA A 21 6.95 -3.12 2.98
N VAL A 22 6.96 -4.46 3.11
CA VAL A 22 6.69 -5.15 4.38
C VAL A 22 7.66 -4.67 5.45
N GLU A 23 8.97 -4.77 5.18
CA GLU A 23 10.01 -4.45 6.16
C GLU A 23 9.89 -3.00 6.64
N ILE A 24 9.66 -2.06 5.73
CA ILE A 24 9.49 -0.64 6.09
C ILE A 24 8.27 -0.45 6.98
N VAL A 25 7.12 -1.04 6.64
CA VAL A 25 5.87 -0.86 7.38
C VAL A 25 5.98 -1.46 8.78
N GLU A 26 6.56 -2.65 8.91
CA GLU A 26 6.82 -3.30 10.20
C GLU A 26 7.73 -2.45 11.10
N GLN A 27 8.82 -1.91 10.56
CA GLN A 27 9.72 -1.01 11.29
C GLN A 27 9.03 0.26 11.80
N THR A 28 7.88 0.65 11.24
CA THR A 28 7.11 1.80 11.73
C THR A 28 6.09 1.48 12.81
N GLY A 29 5.96 0.20 13.22
CA GLY A 29 4.99 -0.22 14.24
C GLY A 29 3.54 -0.33 13.75
N ARG A 30 3.28 -0.19 12.44
CA ARG A 30 1.95 -0.30 11.82
C ARG A 30 1.58 -1.76 11.57
N SER A 31 1.42 -2.51 12.66
CA SER A 31 1.17 -3.96 12.63
C SER A 31 -0.09 -4.35 11.84
N ALA A 32 -1.13 -3.53 11.89
CA ALA A 32 -2.35 -3.75 11.10
C ALA A 32 -2.05 -3.69 9.59
N ALA A 33 -1.33 -2.67 9.13
CA ALA A 33 -0.95 -2.55 7.72
C ALA A 33 -0.01 -3.68 7.29
N ALA A 34 1.01 -4.01 8.08
CA ALA A 34 1.94 -5.11 7.78
C ALA A 34 1.21 -6.46 7.64
N ARG A 35 0.27 -6.75 8.55
CA ARG A 35 -0.58 -7.95 8.48
C ARG A 35 -1.37 -8.02 7.19
N GLU A 36 -1.97 -6.92 6.75
CA GLU A 36 -2.71 -6.88 5.49
C GLU A 36 -1.79 -7.08 4.28
N ILE A 37 -0.56 -6.53 4.28
CA ILE A 37 0.42 -6.79 3.21
C ILE A 37 0.77 -8.29 3.17
N HIS A 38 1.03 -8.92 4.32
CA HIS A 38 1.30 -10.36 4.39
C HIS A 38 0.15 -11.21 3.84
N GLU A 39 -1.09 -10.87 4.18
CA GLU A 39 -2.25 -11.58 3.63
C GLU A 39 -2.36 -11.39 2.11
N ALA A 40 -2.09 -10.18 1.59
CA ALA A 40 -2.09 -9.92 0.15
C ALA A 40 -1.09 -10.83 -0.60
N LEU A 41 0.15 -10.90 -0.09
CA LEU A 41 1.20 -11.75 -0.65
C LEU A 41 0.86 -13.23 -0.53
N ARG A 42 0.22 -13.64 0.57
CA ARG A 42 -0.28 -15.01 0.75
C ARG A 42 -1.37 -15.36 -0.26
N ARG A 43 -2.27 -14.42 -0.59
CA ARG A 43 -3.36 -14.66 -1.57
C ARG A 43 -2.82 -14.81 -2.99
N ILE A 44 -1.97 -13.90 -3.45
CA ILE A 44 -1.46 -13.90 -4.83
C ILE A 44 -0.45 -15.04 -5.07
N SER A 45 0.18 -15.57 -4.03
CA SER A 45 1.12 -16.70 -4.12
C SER A 45 0.45 -18.08 -4.12
N ARG A 46 -0.88 -18.18 -3.94
CA ARG A 46 -1.62 -19.46 -3.96
C ARG A 46 -1.47 -20.17 -5.31
N ARG A 47 -1.35 -21.51 -5.29
CA ARG A 47 -1.22 -22.34 -6.49
C ARG A 47 -2.17 -23.54 -6.43
N PRO A 48 -2.67 -24.04 -7.58
CA PRO A 48 -2.30 -23.64 -8.94
C PRO A 48 -2.83 -22.26 -9.35
N GLU A 49 -3.95 -21.83 -8.77
CA GLU A 49 -4.62 -20.57 -9.09
C GLU A 49 -4.40 -19.51 -7.99
N PRO A 50 -3.92 -18.30 -8.35
CA PRO A 50 -3.79 -17.20 -7.41
C PRO A 50 -5.14 -16.60 -7.02
N ASP A 51 -5.29 -16.21 -5.75
CA ASP A 51 -6.44 -15.42 -5.28
C ASP A 51 -6.17 -13.93 -5.52
N VAL A 52 -6.28 -13.50 -6.77
CA VAL A 52 -5.96 -12.13 -7.22
C VAL A 52 -6.90 -11.09 -6.59
N THR A 53 -8.19 -11.40 -6.49
CA THR A 53 -9.19 -10.53 -5.87
C THR A 53 -8.89 -10.33 -4.39
N GLY A 54 -8.65 -11.40 -3.65
CA GLY A 54 -8.28 -11.32 -2.24
C GLY A 54 -6.96 -10.58 -2.03
N ALA A 55 -5.98 -10.75 -2.93
CA ALA A 55 -4.72 -10.02 -2.87
C ALA A 55 -4.91 -8.50 -2.97
N ILE A 56 -5.70 -8.04 -3.95
CA ILE A 56 -6.01 -6.62 -4.15
C ILE A 56 -6.78 -6.07 -2.93
N GLN A 57 -7.75 -6.81 -2.39
CA GLN A 57 -8.50 -6.41 -1.19
C GLN A 57 -7.57 -6.14 -0.01
N HIS A 58 -6.67 -7.07 0.29
CA HIS A 58 -5.73 -6.97 1.40
C HIS A 58 -4.69 -5.86 1.16
N ALA A 59 -4.19 -5.70 -0.07
CA ALA A 59 -3.27 -4.61 -0.39
C ALA A 59 -3.90 -3.22 -0.15
N CYS A 60 -5.15 -3.02 -0.55
CA CYS A 60 -5.87 -1.77 -0.25
C CYS A 60 -6.28 -1.64 1.22
N ALA A 61 -6.52 -2.74 1.92
CA ALA A 61 -6.70 -2.71 3.37
C ALA A 61 -5.44 -2.23 4.09
N ALA A 62 -4.24 -2.55 3.60
CA ALA A 62 -2.98 -2.02 4.14
C ALA A 62 -2.85 -0.50 3.94
N MET A 63 -3.23 0.02 2.77
CA MET A 63 -3.31 1.47 2.52
C MET A 63 -4.25 2.16 3.50
N GLU A 64 -5.45 1.60 3.66
CA GLU A 64 -6.48 2.14 4.54
C GLU A 64 -6.04 2.08 6.01
N ALA A 65 -5.49 0.96 6.47
CA ALA A 65 -4.94 0.82 7.82
C ALA A 65 -3.85 1.87 8.09
N THR A 66 -2.94 2.06 7.15
CA THR A 66 -1.88 3.08 7.28
C THR A 66 -2.46 4.49 7.37
N ALA A 67 -3.46 4.80 6.53
CA ALA A 67 -4.14 6.08 6.55
C ALA A 67 -4.87 6.34 7.88
N ARG A 68 -5.57 5.33 8.41
CA ARG A 68 -6.27 5.39 9.70
C ARG A 68 -5.30 5.67 10.85
N ASP A 69 -4.18 4.95 10.88
CA ASP A 69 -3.14 5.12 11.90
C ASP A 69 -2.56 6.54 11.87
N LEU A 70 -2.31 7.09 10.68
CA LEU A 70 -1.78 8.45 10.52
C LEU A 70 -2.81 9.53 10.86
N ALA A 71 -4.06 9.30 10.50
CA ALA A 71 -5.14 10.26 10.70
C ALA A 71 -5.73 10.21 12.13
N GLY A 72 -5.39 9.19 12.92
CA GLY A 72 -5.99 8.94 14.23
C GLY A 72 -7.49 8.59 14.15
N ASP A 73 -7.94 8.03 13.03
CA ASP A 73 -9.35 7.80 12.72
C ASP A 73 -9.57 6.35 12.30
N SER A 74 -9.93 5.49 13.24
CA SER A 74 -10.03 4.05 13.04
C SER A 74 -11.23 3.61 12.20
N LYS A 75 -12.17 4.52 11.88
CA LYS A 75 -13.44 4.20 11.21
C LYS A 75 -13.52 4.73 9.79
N ALA A 76 -12.78 5.79 9.46
CA ALA A 76 -12.82 6.37 8.13
C ALA A 76 -12.27 5.41 7.05
N THR A 77 -12.76 5.55 5.82
CA THR A 77 -12.23 4.85 4.64
C THR A 77 -11.04 5.60 4.05
N PHE A 78 -10.22 4.93 3.23
CA PHE A 78 -9.08 5.60 2.60
C PHE A 78 -9.51 6.82 1.77
N GLY A 79 -10.60 6.73 0.99
CA GLY A 79 -11.12 7.85 0.20
C GLY A 79 -11.50 9.08 1.04
N GLN A 80 -11.97 8.87 2.29
CA GLN A 80 -12.22 9.96 3.24
C GLN A 80 -10.93 10.54 3.81
N LEU A 81 -9.88 9.72 3.92
CA LEU A 81 -8.62 10.07 4.59
C LEU A 81 -7.55 10.63 3.66
N VAL A 82 -7.56 10.31 2.37
CA VAL A 82 -6.45 10.62 1.43
C VAL A 82 -6.09 12.11 1.42
N LYS A 83 -7.09 12.99 1.55
CA LYS A 83 -6.91 14.46 1.60
C LYS A 83 -6.24 14.95 2.89
N ARG A 84 -6.17 14.11 3.93
CA ARG A 84 -5.54 14.38 5.24
C ARG A 84 -4.11 13.83 5.31
N LEU A 85 -3.65 13.07 4.32
CA LEU A 85 -2.33 12.39 4.33
C LEU A 85 -1.18 13.25 3.79
N ASP A 86 -1.44 14.50 3.40
CA ASP A 86 -0.46 15.45 2.83
C ASP A 86 0.38 14.87 1.68
N LEU A 87 -0.26 14.04 0.84
CA LEU A 87 0.38 13.49 -0.35
C LEU A 87 0.56 14.61 -1.40
N PRO A 88 1.74 14.69 -2.07
CA PRO A 88 1.95 15.66 -3.13
C PRO A 88 0.91 15.50 -4.24
N LYS A 89 0.36 16.59 -4.75
CA LYS A 89 -0.52 16.53 -5.92
C LYS A 89 0.30 16.22 -7.18
N PRO A 90 -0.19 15.37 -8.11
CA PRO A 90 -1.49 14.68 -8.13
C PRO A 90 -1.47 13.25 -7.54
N LEU A 91 -0.46 12.89 -6.74
CA LEU A 91 -0.33 11.54 -6.16
C LEU A 91 -1.47 11.22 -5.18
N ASP A 92 -2.02 12.23 -4.50
CA ASP A 92 -3.24 12.11 -3.70
C ASP A 92 -4.41 11.54 -4.53
N THR A 93 -4.61 12.09 -5.72
CA THR A 93 -5.65 11.70 -6.66
C THR A 93 -5.37 10.31 -7.23
N ALA A 94 -4.11 10.01 -7.54
CA ALA A 94 -3.72 8.68 -8.02
C ALA A 94 -3.99 7.60 -6.95
N ALA A 95 -3.65 7.87 -5.69
CA ALA A 95 -3.91 6.95 -4.58
C ALA A 95 -5.42 6.77 -4.33
N GLU A 96 -6.21 7.84 -4.40
CA GLU A 96 -7.67 7.77 -4.33
C GLU A 96 -8.27 6.91 -5.44
N LYS A 97 -7.79 7.08 -6.69
CA LYS A 97 -8.25 6.29 -7.84
C LYS A 97 -7.82 4.83 -7.77
N LEU A 98 -6.62 4.54 -7.30
CA LEU A 98 -6.16 3.17 -7.06
C LEU A 98 -7.05 2.47 -6.04
N TRP A 99 -7.34 3.14 -4.92
CA TRP A 99 -8.26 2.60 -3.90
C TRP A 99 -9.68 2.42 -4.46
N GLY A 100 -10.18 3.37 -5.26
CA GLY A 100 -11.47 3.27 -5.93
C GLY A 100 -11.55 2.10 -6.91
N TYR A 101 -10.50 1.88 -7.71
CA TYR A 101 -10.37 0.73 -8.59
C TYR A 101 -10.45 -0.58 -7.80
N ALA A 102 -9.68 -0.72 -6.72
CA ALA A 102 -9.68 -1.92 -5.90
C ALA A 102 -11.02 -2.13 -5.17
N SER A 103 -11.68 -1.05 -4.74
CA SER A 103 -13.00 -1.14 -4.12
C SER A 103 -14.04 -1.66 -5.10
N ASN A 104 -14.01 -1.20 -6.36
CA ASN A 104 -14.96 -1.63 -7.39
C ASN A 104 -14.70 -3.05 -7.89
N ASN A 105 -13.43 -3.40 -8.12
CA ASN A 105 -13.07 -4.70 -8.69
C ASN A 105 -12.94 -5.81 -7.64
N ALA A 106 -12.68 -5.46 -6.38
CA ALA A 106 -12.41 -6.43 -5.34
C ALA A 106 -13.44 -6.44 -4.21
N ARG A 107 -13.98 -5.29 -3.74
CA ARG A 107 -14.96 -5.26 -2.62
C ARG A 107 -16.43 -5.31 -3.07
N HIS A 108 -16.73 -4.79 -4.26
CA HIS A 108 -18.07 -4.77 -4.87
C HIS A 108 -18.05 -5.40 -6.26
N GLY A 109 -17.35 -6.54 -6.39
CA GLY A 109 -17.07 -7.19 -7.66
C GLY A 109 -18.24 -7.08 -8.63
N LEU A 110 -18.09 -6.24 -9.64
CA LEU A 110 -19.02 -6.19 -10.75
C LEU A 110 -19.01 -7.59 -11.38
N GLU A 111 -20.16 -8.26 -11.40
CA GLU A 111 -20.28 -9.60 -11.97
C GLU A 111 -19.70 -9.62 -13.39
N GLY A 112 -18.68 -10.45 -13.61
CA GLY A 112 -18.07 -10.67 -14.92
C GLY A 112 -16.74 -9.96 -15.20
N GLN A 113 -16.22 -9.13 -14.29
CA GLN A 113 -14.89 -8.51 -14.49
C GLN A 113 -13.79 -9.35 -13.82
N GLN A 114 -13.10 -10.17 -14.61
CA GLN A 114 -11.98 -10.99 -14.15
C GLN A 114 -10.69 -10.19 -14.25
N VAL A 115 -10.07 -9.89 -13.11
CA VAL A 115 -8.73 -9.26 -13.07
C VAL A 115 -7.69 -10.33 -13.38
N ASP A 116 -6.78 -10.05 -14.31
CA ASP A 116 -5.70 -10.98 -14.64
C ASP A 116 -4.54 -10.89 -13.63
N THR A 117 -3.64 -11.87 -13.66
CA THR A 117 -2.52 -11.92 -12.71
C THR A 117 -1.53 -10.75 -12.88
N PRO A 118 -1.13 -10.33 -14.10
CA PRO A 118 -0.28 -9.15 -14.28
C PRO A 118 -0.88 -7.84 -13.74
N GLU A 119 -2.18 -7.60 -13.97
CA GLU A 119 -2.88 -6.42 -13.44
C GLU A 119 -2.94 -6.48 -11.91
N ALA A 120 -3.22 -7.66 -11.34
CA ALA A 120 -3.18 -7.84 -9.89
C ALA A 120 -1.78 -7.61 -9.30
N GLU A 121 -0.72 -8.08 -9.95
CA GLU A 121 0.67 -7.82 -9.54
C GLU A 121 0.98 -6.32 -9.54
N LEU A 122 0.56 -5.60 -10.57
CA LEU A 122 0.71 -4.14 -10.64
C LEU A 122 -0.01 -3.46 -9.48
N VAL A 123 -1.31 -3.75 -9.30
CA VAL A 123 -2.13 -3.12 -8.27
C VAL A 123 -1.60 -3.42 -6.87
N VAL A 124 -1.24 -4.68 -6.59
CA VAL A 124 -0.67 -5.08 -5.30
C VAL A 124 0.67 -4.38 -5.07
N SER A 125 1.58 -4.35 -6.06
CA SER A 125 2.87 -3.67 -5.92
C SER A 125 2.73 -2.20 -5.56
N VAL A 126 1.84 -1.48 -6.24
CA VAL A 126 1.61 -0.06 -5.97
C VAL A 126 0.91 0.13 -4.63
N ALA A 127 -0.12 -0.66 -4.33
CA ALA A 127 -0.89 -0.50 -3.10
C ALA A 127 -0.10 -0.79 -1.83
N VAL A 128 0.81 -1.78 -1.84
CA VAL A 128 1.62 -2.09 -0.65
C VAL A 128 2.78 -1.12 -0.45
N THR A 129 3.26 -0.47 -1.52
CA THR A 129 4.35 0.52 -1.47
C THR A 129 3.88 1.91 -1.05
N VAL A 130 2.61 2.28 -1.28
CA VAL A 130 2.07 3.55 -0.77
C VAL A 130 2.23 3.68 0.77
N PRO A 131 1.85 2.68 1.60
CA PRO A 131 2.12 2.66 3.03
C PRO A 131 3.57 2.98 3.43
N SER A 132 4.55 2.40 2.71
CA SER A 132 5.97 2.58 3.02
C SER A 132 6.45 3.98 2.64
N LEU A 133 5.88 4.60 1.60
CA LEU A 133 6.22 5.96 1.15
C LEU A 133 5.66 7.06 2.05
N ILE A 134 4.51 6.86 2.70
CA ILE A 134 3.93 7.88 3.62
C ILE A 134 4.85 8.14 4.83
N ARG A 135 5.77 7.21 5.15
CA ARG A 135 6.88 7.41 6.10
C ARG A 135 7.77 8.60 5.73
N ILE A 136 8.03 8.84 4.44
CA ILE A 136 8.96 9.90 3.99
C ILE A 136 8.35 11.28 4.24
N ALA A 137 7.07 11.47 3.93
CA ALA A 137 6.38 12.73 4.20
C ALA A 137 6.35 13.07 5.70
N PHE A 138 6.05 12.07 6.55
CA PHE A 138 5.93 12.30 7.99
C PHE A 138 7.27 12.47 8.72
N LYS A 139 8.33 11.78 8.28
CA LYS A 139 9.66 11.92 8.91
C LYS A 139 10.31 13.26 8.59
N ILE A 140 10.06 13.85 7.42
CA ILE A 140 10.49 15.23 7.13
C ILE A 140 9.80 16.21 8.09
N ILE A 141 8.50 16.02 8.37
CA ILE A 141 7.74 16.88 9.29
C ILE A 141 8.16 16.66 10.75
N VAL A 142 8.32 15.41 11.21
CA VAL A 142 8.67 15.11 12.62
C VAL A 142 10.15 15.31 12.92
N CYS A 143 11.06 15.08 11.97
CA CYS A 143 12.48 15.39 12.17
C CYS A 143 12.72 16.90 12.21
N PHE A 144 11.86 17.70 11.57
CA PHE A 144 11.86 19.16 11.74
C PHE A 144 11.26 19.60 13.09
N GLN A 145 10.35 18.83 13.68
CA GLN A 145 9.76 19.15 15.00
C GLN A 145 10.54 18.64 16.21
N ARG A 146 11.49 17.71 16.04
CA ARG A 146 12.34 17.19 17.14
C ARG A 146 13.72 17.84 17.24
N HIS A 147 14.12 18.61 16.25
CA HIS A 147 15.27 19.49 16.36
C HIS A 147 14.75 20.90 16.60
N ASP A 148 14.99 21.39 17.81
CA ASP A 148 14.72 22.75 18.28
C ASP A 148 15.62 23.77 17.56
N VAL A 149 15.55 23.80 16.22
CA VAL A 149 16.31 24.73 15.38
C VAL A 149 15.39 25.90 15.06
N PRO A 150 15.62 27.09 15.63
CA PRO A 150 14.83 28.26 15.30
C PRO A 150 14.94 28.58 13.81
N LEU A 151 13.79 28.95 13.24
CA LEU A 151 13.47 29.17 11.82
C LEU A 151 14.25 30.31 11.13
N ILE A 152 15.46 30.66 11.59
CA ILE A 152 16.16 31.89 11.19
C ILE A 152 17.29 31.68 10.16
N PHE A 153 17.72 30.45 9.83
CA PHE A 153 19.00 30.26 9.14
C PHE A 153 19.04 29.65 7.73
N ILE A 154 17.92 29.54 6.98
CA ILE A 154 17.96 29.03 5.59
C ILE A 154 17.31 30.00 4.59
N LEU A 155 17.70 31.28 4.64
CA LEU A 155 17.45 32.22 3.53
C LEU A 155 18.61 33.19 3.22
N TYR A 156 19.82 32.99 3.76
CA TYR A 156 21.00 33.75 3.35
C TYR A 156 22.27 32.88 3.37
N ARG A 157 22.45 32.05 2.34
CA ARG A 157 23.73 31.87 1.65
C ARG A 157 23.58 31.02 0.39
#